data_AF-A0A358NJN1-F1
#
_entry.id   AF-A0A358NJN1-F1
#
_cell.length_a   1.000
_cell.length_b   1.000
_cell.length_c   1.000
_cell.angle_alpha   90.00
_cell.angle_beta   90.00
_cell.angle_gamma   90.00
#
_symmetry.space_group_name_H-M   'P 1'
#
loop_
_entity.id
_entity.type
_entity.pdbx_description
1 polymer ?
#
loop_
_entity_poly.entity_id
_entity_poly.type
_entity_poly.pdbx_seq_one_letter_code
_entity_poly.pdbx_strand_id
1 'polypeptide(L)'
;MTVTPKEYSEELTASIFANDKEFSMLRKGTSYAAEFNTNIFGDFQLKAVLNQGGVKKTESLEKYYDMRDKFILQIDGSYLGHESYNAGKYKMNGEVELRVSSIENNAPEKAYIVYELNGEKIKEQQADIPVIENQDYITRFISTGVNEEFELKPNDKLIIYAYIEDSYGMNYKCIVNLNEINSSNERVNRLPEWTNGTVIEIKDKKGNILYEFEYMR
;
A
#
# COMPACT_ATOMS: atom_id res chain seq x y z
N MET A 1 -10.83 -14.62 14.65
CA MET A 1 -10.61 -13.87 15.90
C MET A 1 -11.02 -14.71 17.09
N THR A 2 -10.33 -14.58 18.23
CA THR A 2 -10.66 -15.27 19.48
C THR A 2 -10.80 -14.27 20.62
N VAL A 3 -11.84 -14.39 21.44
CA VAL A 3 -12.10 -13.56 22.62
C VAL A 3 -12.21 -14.46 23.84
N THR A 4 -11.57 -14.05 24.94
CA THR A 4 -11.70 -14.71 26.24
C THR A 4 -12.37 -13.73 27.19
N PRO A 5 -13.67 -13.89 27.49
CA PRO A 5 -14.41 -13.01 28.39
C PRO A 5 -13.80 -12.96 29.79
N LYS A 6 -13.96 -11.83 30.47
CA LYS A 6 -13.54 -11.67 31.88
C LYS A 6 -14.40 -12.49 32.86
N GLU A 7 -15.64 -12.74 32.49
CA GLU A 7 -16.63 -13.50 33.28
C GLU A 7 -17.14 -14.68 32.42
N TYR A 8 -17.34 -15.84 33.04
CA TYR A 8 -17.67 -17.08 32.35
C TYR A 8 -18.87 -17.77 33.00
N SER A 9 -19.81 -18.23 32.17
CA SER A 9 -20.89 -19.13 32.56
C SER A 9 -21.21 -20.10 31.42
N GLU A 10 -21.89 -21.21 31.72
CA GLU A 10 -22.25 -22.19 30.69
C GLU A 10 -23.30 -21.67 29.70
N GLU A 11 -24.12 -20.71 30.11
CA GLU A 11 -25.16 -20.07 29.30
C GLU A 11 -24.67 -18.85 28.53
N LEU A 12 -23.40 -18.47 28.70
CA LEU A 12 -22.81 -17.34 28.03
C LEU A 12 -22.72 -17.61 26.52
N THR A 13 -23.24 -16.67 25.73
CA THR A 13 -23.07 -16.64 24.28
C THR A 13 -22.31 -15.38 23.90
N ALA A 14 -21.59 -15.43 22.78
CA ALA A 14 -20.80 -14.31 22.30
C ALA A 14 -21.05 -14.06 20.81
N SER A 15 -21.12 -12.80 20.44
CA SER A 15 -21.05 -12.35 19.06
C SER A 15 -19.95 -11.30 18.90
N ILE A 16 -19.42 -11.20 17.69
CA ILE A 16 -18.49 -10.13 17.31
C ILE A 16 -19.17 -9.27 16.26
N PHE A 17 -19.14 -7.96 16.47
CA PHE A 17 -19.50 -6.99 15.46
C PHE A 17 -18.21 -6.58 14.75
N ALA A 18 -18.15 -6.83 13.44
CA ALA A 18 -17.14 -6.24 12.57
C ALA A 18 -17.81 -5.14 11.75
N ASN A 19 -17.45 -3.90 12.06
CA ASN A 19 -18.20 -2.71 11.70
C ASN A 19 -19.66 -2.87 12.17
N ASP A 20 -20.62 -2.92 11.24
CA ASP A 20 -22.05 -3.03 11.55
C ASP A 20 -22.63 -4.44 11.35
N LYS A 21 -21.78 -5.44 11.09
CA LYS A 21 -22.23 -6.83 10.88
C LYS A 21 -21.92 -7.69 12.09
N GLU A 22 -22.97 -8.34 12.60
CA GLU A 22 -22.89 -9.30 13.68
C GLU A 22 -22.51 -10.70 13.16
N PHE A 23 -21.54 -11.32 13.82
CA PHE A 23 -21.15 -12.71 13.59
C PHE A 23 -21.22 -13.47 14.90
N SER A 24 -22.00 -14.56 14.93
CA SER A 24 -22.04 -15.46 16.07
C SER A 24 -20.68 -16.12 16.27
N MET A 25 -20.21 -16.18 17.51
CA MET A 25 -18.96 -16.83 17.84
C MET A 25 -19.20 -18.26 18.34
N LEU A 26 -18.34 -19.18 17.91
CA LEU A 26 -18.31 -20.55 18.37
C LEU A 26 -17.50 -20.65 19.65
N ARG A 27 -18.08 -21.27 20.68
CA ARG A 27 -17.40 -21.54 21.95
C ARG A 27 -16.30 -22.59 21.75
N LYS A 28 -15.12 -22.30 22.29
CA LYS A 28 -13.94 -23.17 22.35
C LYS A 28 -13.36 -23.12 23.77
N GLY A 29 -13.88 -23.99 24.65
CA GLY A 29 -13.54 -24.01 26.08
C GLY A 29 -14.02 -22.74 26.80
N THR A 30 -13.07 -21.97 27.34
CA THR A 30 -13.30 -20.66 27.97
C THR A 30 -13.23 -19.49 26.99
N SER A 31 -13.01 -19.76 25.71
CA SER A 31 -12.89 -18.74 24.66
C SER A 31 -14.01 -18.86 23.63
N TYR A 32 -14.19 -17.81 22.84
CA TYR A 32 -15.13 -17.75 21.73
C TYR A 32 -14.40 -17.33 20.47
N ALA A 33 -14.68 -17.98 19.35
CA ALA A 33 -14.01 -17.73 18.07
C ALA A 33 -15.01 -17.49 16.94
N ALA A 34 -14.72 -16.51 16.09
CA ALA A 34 -15.44 -16.28 14.85
C ALA A 34 -14.48 -16.07 13.69
N GLU A 35 -14.91 -16.49 12.51
CA GLU A 35 -14.25 -16.30 11.24
C GLU A 35 -15.22 -15.59 10.30
N PHE A 36 -14.74 -14.52 9.68
CA PHE A 36 -15.52 -13.71 8.76
C PHE A 36 -14.57 -13.02 7.77
N ASN A 37 -15.09 -12.72 6.58
CA ASN A 37 -14.36 -11.94 5.58
C ASN A 37 -14.58 -10.45 5.83
N THR A 38 -13.52 -9.66 5.68
CA THR A 38 -13.58 -8.21 5.80
C THR A 38 -12.71 -7.54 4.73
N ASN A 39 -12.99 -6.27 4.45
CA ASN A 39 -12.14 -5.44 3.60
C ASN A 39 -11.01 -4.84 4.45
N ILE A 40 -9.77 -5.01 4.01
CA ILE A 40 -8.58 -4.44 4.70
C ILE A 40 -8.33 -2.97 4.35
N PHE A 41 -9.00 -2.43 3.34
CA PHE A 41 -8.87 -1.02 2.91
C PHE A 41 -9.88 -0.08 3.55
N GLY A 42 -10.93 -0.61 4.19
CA GLY A 42 -11.94 0.20 4.88
C GLY A 42 -11.68 0.34 6.37
N ASP A 43 -12.45 1.19 7.04
CA ASP A 43 -12.47 1.26 8.50
C ASP A 43 -12.78 -0.13 9.08
N PHE A 44 -11.99 -0.54 10.06
CA PHE A 44 -12.14 -1.83 10.70
C PHE A 44 -12.32 -1.65 12.21
N GLN A 45 -13.57 -1.69 12.65
CA GLN A 45 -13.96 -1.61 14.04
C GLN A 45 -14.47 -2.96 14.53
N LEU A 46 -14.00 -3.40 15.69
CA LEU A 46 -14.43 -4.64 16.29
C LEU A 46 -15.01 -4.40 17.69
N LYS A 47 -16.17 -5.00 17.96
CA LYS A 47 -16.82 -4.96 19.27
C LYS A 47 -17.31 -6.36 19.63
N ALA A 48 -16.92 -6.86 20.79
CA ALA A 48 -17.45 -8.12 21.30
C ALA A 48 -18.73 -7.85 22.10
N VAL A 49 -19.76 -8.66 21.89
CA VAL A 49 -21.01 -8.61 22.65
C VAL A 49 -21.20 -9.95 23.32
N LEU A 50 -21.30 -9.92 24.65
CA LEU A 50 -21.57 -11.06 25.50
C LEU A 50 -23.03 -11.03 25.91
N ASN A 51 -23.73 -12.16 25.79
CA ASN A 51 -25.12 -12.29 26.19
C ASN A 51 -25.27 -13.44 27.18
N GLN A 52 -25.81 -13.11 28.36
CA GLN A 52 -26.14 -14.07 29.40
C GLN A 52 -27.56 -13.81 29.89
N GLY A 53 -28.47 -14.78 29.70
CA GLY A 53 -29.86 -14.66 30.16
C GLY A 53 -30.60 -13.42 29.62
N GLY A 54 -30.24 -12.92 28.43
CA GLY A 54 -30.83 -11.73 27.82
C GLY A 54 -30.15 -10.40 28.18
N VAL A 55 -29.21 -10.40 29.12
CA VAL A 55 -28.38 -9.22 29.44
C VAL A 55 -27.21 -9.15 28.47
N LYS A 56 -27.13 -8.06 27.70
CA LYS A 56 -26.04 -7.80 26.76
C LYS A 56 -24.98 -6.89 27.39
N LYS A 57 -23.72 -7.31 27.35
CA LYS A 57 -22.55 -6.52 27.75
C LYS A 57 -21.62 -6.37 26.55
N THR A 58 -21.22 -5.15 26.25
CA THR A 58 -20.24 -4.87 25.19
C THR A 58 -18.85 -4.78 25.80
N GLU A 59 -17.90 -5.50 25.23
CA GLU A 59 -16.49 -5.36 25.54
C GLU A 59 -15.77 -4.76 24.34
N SER A 60 -15.14 -3.60 24.56
CA SER A 60 -14.21 -3.01 23.59
C SER A 60 -12.96 -3.89 23.53
N LEU A 61 -12.52 -4.21 22.32
CA LEU A 61 -11.27 -4.93 22.14
C LEU A 61 -10.13 -3.91 22.25
N GLU A 62 -9.23 -4.11 23.22
CA GLU A 62 -8.10 -3.20 23.49
C GLU A 62 -7.10 -3.13 22.32
N LYS A 63 -7.18 -4.05 21.36
CA LYS A 63 -6.30 -4.05 20.17
C LYS A 63 -6.93 -3.27 19.03
N TYR A 64 -6.28 -2.17 18.66
CA TYR A 64 -6.41 -1.60 17.33
C TYR A 64 -5.79 -2.58 16.32
N TYR A 65 -6.57 -2.93 15.29
CA TYR A 65 -6.11 -3.80 14.21
C TYR A 65 -5.97 -2.97 12.96
N ASP A 66 -4.75 -2.51 12.66
CA ASP A 66 -4.45 -1.97 11.34
C ASP A 66 -4.31 -3.13 10.35
N MET A 67 -5.45 -3.53 9.79
CA MET A 67 -5.50 -4.63 8.83
C MET A 67 -4.76 -4.27 7.53
N ARG A 68 -4.67 -2.98 7.20
CA ARG A 68 -3.96 -2.54 6.01
C ARG A 68 -2.48 -2.81 6.19
N ASP A 69 -1.85 -2.21 7.20
CA ASP A 69 -0.41 -2.34 7.48
C ASP A 69 0.05 -3.80 7.60
N LYS A 70 -0.86 -4.65 8.08
CA LYS A 70 -0.58 -6.07 8.27
C LYS A 70 -0.40 -6.85 6.96
N PHE A 71 -1.19 -6.54 5.93
CA PHE A 71 -1.29 -7.38 4.73
C PHE A 71 -0.75 -6.72 3.46
N ILE A 72 -0.70 -5.38 3.39
CA ILE A 72 -0.17 -4.68 2.22
C ILE A 72 1.35 -4.55 2.29
N LEU A 73 1.98 -4.35 1.14
CA LEU A 73 3.38 -3.93 1.09
C LEU A 73 3.51 -2.48 1.56
N GLN A 74 4.47 -2.23 2.43
CA GLN A 74 4.99 -0.91 2.74
C GLN A 74 6.12 -0.62 1.76
N ILE A 75 5.98 0.44 0.96
CA ILE A 75 6.90 0.76 -0.12
C ILE A 75 7.34 2.22 0.05
N ASP A 76 8.62 2.40 0.33
CA ASP A 76 9.28 3.72 0.26
C ASP A 76 10.12 3.76 -1.01
N GLY A 77 9.81 4.69 -1.90
CA GLY A 77 10.54 4.87 -3.15
C GLY A 77 11.38 6.15 -3.17
N SER A 78 12.47 6.14 -3.90
CA SER A 78 13.23 7.36 -4.16
C SER A 78 13.98 7.29 -5.48
N TYR A 79 14.24 8.46 -6.05
CA TYR A 79 15.20 8.62 -7.12
C TYR A 79 16.46 9.28 -6.55
N LEU A 80 17.61 8.62 -6.73
CA LEU A 80 18.92 9.13 -6.33
C LEU A 80 19.76 9.38 -7.59
N GLY A 81 20.10 10.64 -7.85
CA GLY A 81 20.91 10.95 -9.02
C GLY A 81 20.95 12.42 -9.39
N HIS A 82 21.33 12.66 -10.64
CA HIS A 82 21.43 13.98 -11.23
C HIS A 82 20.37 14.16 -12.30
N GLU A 83 19.66 15.29 -12.20
CA GLU A 83 18.68 15.72 -13.18
C GLU A 83 19.10 17.06 -13.77
N SER A 84 18.79 17.26 -15.04
CA SER A 84 18.90 18.56 -15.66
C SER A 84 17.77 18.78 -16.64
N TYR A 85 17.33 20.03 -16.73
CA TYR A 85 16.38 20.47 -17.73
C TYR A 85 16.92 21.71 -18.41
N ASN A 86 17.07 21.67 -19.73
CA ASN A 86 17.51 22.81 -20.51
C ASN A 86 16.81 22.80 -21.88
N ALA A 87 16.21 23.93 -22.25
CA ALA A 87 15.64 24.17 -23.57
C ALA A 87 14.74 23.03 -24.10
N GLY A 88 13.78 22.56 -23.28
CA GLY A 88 12.87 21.49 -23.67
C GLY A 88 13.43 20.07 -23.55
N LYS A 89 14.64 19.91 -23.00
CA LYS A 89 15.32 18.63 -22.88
C LYS A 89 15.57 18.29 -21.42
N TYR A 90 14.90 17.24 -20.96
CA TYR A 90 15.07 16.68 -19.62
C TYR A 90 16.01 15.49 -19.66
N LYS A 91 16.97 15.44 -18.75
CA LYS A 91 17.92 14.32 -18.61
C LYS A 91 17.97 13.88 -17.16
N MET A 92 18.06 12.57 -16.96
CA MET A 92 18.27 11.98 -15.66
C MET A 92 19.31 10.87 -15.73
N ASN A 93 20.17 10.80 -14.72
CA ASN A 93 21.15 9.73 -14.56
C ASN A 93 21.28 9.42 -13.07
N GLY A 94 21.00 8.18 -12.70
CA GLY A 94 21.05 7.73 -11.32
C GLY A 94 20.39 6.38 -11.14
N GLU A 95 19.73 6.20 -10.00
CA GLU A 95 19.05 4.97 -9.63
C GLU A 95 17.67 5.28 -9.05
N VAL A 96 16.71 4.40 -9.32
CA VAL A 96 15.48 4.31 -8.54
C VAL A 96 15.68 3.24 -7.48
N GLU A 97 15.54 3.65 -6.22
CA GLU A 97 15.63 2.76 -5.07
C GLU A 97 14.26 2.58 -4.42
N LEU A 98 13.92 1.34 -4.10
CA LEU A 98 12.70 0.96 -3.40
C LEU A 98 13.06 0.14 -2.18
N ARG A 99 12.56 0.56 -1.03
CA ARG A 99 12.51 -0.26 0.18
C ARG A 99 11.10 -0.82 0.28
N VAL A 100 10.99 -2.13 0.14
CA VAL A 100 9.71 -2.85 0.17
C VAL A 100 9.68 -3.76 1.38
N SER A 101 8.81 -3.49 2.34
CA SER A 101 8.61 -4.32 3.53
C SER A 101 7.18 -4.86 3.64
N SER A 102 7.02 -5.97 4.34
CA SER A 102 5.73 -6.48 4.78
C SER A 102 5.82 -6.93 6.24
N ILE A 103 4.68 -7.08 6.90
CA ILE A 103 4.61 -7.58 8.29
C ILE A 103 4.35 -9.09 8.30
N GLU A 104 3.59 -9.58 7.32
CA GLU A 104 3.20 -10.97 7.17
C GLU A 104 3.78 -11.55 5.87
N ASN A 105 3.33 -12.76 5.47
CA ASN A 105 3.78 -13.50 4.29
C ASN A 105 3.38 -12.85 2.93
N ASN A 106 3.54 -11.54 2.78
CA ASN A 106 3.42 -10.85 1.50
C ASN A 106 4.82 -10.47 0.99
N ALA A 107 4.97 -10.39 -0.32
CA ALA A 107 6.25 -10.19 -0.98
C ALA A 107 6.04 -9.56 -2.36
N PRO A 108 6.93 -8.68 -2.84
CA PRO A 108 6.92 -8.27 -4.24
C PRO A 108 7.31 -9.46 -5.13
N GLU A 109 6.54 -9.73 -6.17
CA GLU A 109 6.80 -10.76 -7.18
C GLU A 109 7.32 -10.18 -8.48
N LYS A 110 6.81 -9.01 -8.87
CA LYS A 110 7.29 -8.26 -10.04
C LYS A 110 7.42 -6.80 -9.69
N ALA A 111 8.44 -6.16 -10.26
CA ALA A 111 8.67 -4.73 -10.12
C ALA A 111 9.08 -4.16 -11.47
N TYR A 112 8.57 -2.98 -11.80
CA TYR A 112 8.90 -2.24 -13.00
C TYR A 112 9.07 -0.76 -12.68
N ILE A 113 10.05 -0.12 -13.30
CA ILE A 113 10.13 1.34 -13.35
C ILE A 113 9.40 1.79 -14.61
N VAL A 114 8.36 2.60 -14.43
CA VAL A 114 7.48 3.05 -15.50
C VAL A 114 7.57 4.55 -15.65
N TYR A 115 7.59 4.99 -16.90
CA TYR A 115 7.66 6.38 -17.31
C TYR A 115 6.35 6.73 -18.00
N GLU A 116 5.69 7.77 -17.50
CA GLU A 116 4.39 8.25 -17.97
C GLU A 116 4.50 9.73 -18.32
N LEU A 117 4.14 10.09 -19.56
CA LEU A 117 4.11 11.46 -20.04
C LEU A 117 2.66 11.85 -20.30
N ASN A 118 2.18 12.87 -19.61
CA ASN A 118 0.81 13.38 -19.74
C ASN A 118 -0.28 12.31 -19.57
N GLY A 119 -0.05 11.33 -18.68
CA GLY A 119 -0.98 10.22 -18.43
C GLY A 119 -0.78 9.00 -19.33
N GLU A 120 0.09 9.08 -20.34
CA GLU A 120 0.38 7.96 -21.23
C GLU A 120 1.69 7.27 -20.86
N LYS A 121 1.67 5.95 -20.70
CA LYS A 121 2.89 5.16 -20.50
C LYS A 121 3.74 5.22 -21.76
N ILE A 122 4.95 5.76 -21.64
CA ILE A 122 5.91 5.89 -22.75
C ILE A 122 7.05 4.87 -22.68
N LYS A 123 7.37 4.36 -21.49
CA LYS A 123 8.44 3.38 -21.28
C LYS A 123 8.21 2.58 -20.01
N GLU A 124 8.70 1.34 -19.99
CA GLU A 124 8.84 0.51 -18.79
C GLU A 124 10.16 -0.23 -18.81
N GLN A 125 10.72 -0.48 -17.62
CA GLN A 125 11.94 -1.25 -17.40
C GLN A 125 11.67 -2.21 -16.25
N GLN A 126 11.93 -3.50 -16.46
CA GLN A 126 11.84 -4.47 -15.38
C GLN A 126 12.93 -4.20 -14.34
N ALA A 127 12.54 -4.23 -13.07
CA ALA A 127 13.43 -4.10 -11.92
C ALA A 127 13.71 -5.48 -11.31
N ASP A 128 14.97 -5.74 -10.98
CA ASP A 128 15.37 -7.01 -10.38
C ASP A 128 15.03 -7.03 -8.89
N ILE A 129 14.27 -8.04 -8.47
CA ILE A 129 13.95 -8.27 -7.06
C ILE A 129 15.00 -9.23 -6.50
N PRO A 130 15.84 -8.80 -5.54
CA PRO A 130 16.86 -9.68 -5.00
C PRO A 130 16.24 -10.85 -4.23
N VAL A 131 16.82 -12.03 -4.42
CA VAL A 131 16.49 -13.21 -3.61
C VAL A 131 17.14 -13.04 -2.24
N ILE A 132 16.34 -13.06 -1.17
CA ILE A 132 16.86 -13.03 0.21
C ILE A 132 16.85 -14.46 0.74
N GLU A 133 18.01 -14.97 1.11
CA GLU A 133 18.17 -16.33 1.67
C GLU A 133 17.83 -16.40 3.17
N ASN A 134 17.84 -15.26 3.88
CA ASN A 134 17.51 -15.17 5.32
C ASN A 134 16.10 -14.60 5.55
N GLN A 135 15.26 -15.37 6.26
CA GLN A 135 13.86 -15.03 6.56
C GLN A 135 13.69 -13.92 7.62
N ASP A 136 14.77 -13.49 8.27
CA ASP A 136 14.71 -12.54 9.39
C ASP A 136 14.44 -11.09 8.95
N TYR A 137 14.62 -10.78 7.66
CA TYR A 137 14.34 -9.46 7.12
C TYR A 137 13.20 -9.52 6.10
N ILE A 138 12.03 -9.05 6.52
CA ILE A 138 10.86 -8.87 5.66
C ILE A 138 11.01 -7.65 4.72
N THR A 139 12.20 -7.06 4.63
CA THR A 139 12.48 -5.89 3.80
C THR A 139 13.37 -6.26 2.62
N ARG A 140 12.93 -5.92 1.41
CA ARG A 140 13.67 -6.05 0.16
C ARG A 140 14.08 -4.67 -0.34
N PHE A 141 15.33 -4.54 -0.77
CA PHE A 141 15.84 -3.34 -1.40
C PHE A 141 15.98 -3.60 -2.89
N ILE A 142 15.23 -2.88 -3.71
CA ILE A 142 15.27 -2.97 -5.16
C ILE A 142 15.96 -1.70 -5.65
N SER A 143 17.07 -1.83 -6.36
CA SER A 143 17.71 -0.71 -7.06
C SER A 143 17.67 -0.96 -8.56
N THR A 144 17.35 0.08 -9.33
CA THR A 144 17.32 0.03 -10.79
C THR A 144 18.00 1.27 -11.34
N GLY A 145 19.12 1.06 -12.05
CA GLY A 145 19.82 2.12 -12.75
C GLY A 145 18.97 2.72 -13.87
N VAL A 146 18.99 4.04 -13.96
CA VAL A 146 18.24 4.84 -14.93
C VAL A 146 19.16 5.86 -15.59
N ASN A 147 19.10 5.93 -16.91
CA ASN A 147 19.86 6.90 -17.70
C ASN A 147 19.02 7.28 -18.92
N GLU A 148 18.26 8.35 -18.79
CA GLU A 148 17.19 8.69 -19.72
C GLU A 148 17.24 10.15 -20.14
N GLU A 149 16.66 10.39 -21.32
CA GLU A 149 16.57 11.68 -21.94
C GLU A 149 15.20 11.82 -22.62
N PHE A 150 14.50 12.92 -22.33
CA PHE A 150 13.15 13.18 -22.81
C PHE A 150 13.06 14.59 -23.40
N GLU A 151 12.31 14.71 -24.50
CA GLU A 151 11.89 16.00 -25.03
C GLU A 151 10.55 16.38 -24.39
N LEU A 152 10.54 17.47 -23.63
CA LEU A 152 9.38 17.98 -22.90
C LEU A 152 9.00 19.38 -23.40
N LYS A 153 7.71 19.60 -23.58
CA LYS A 153 7.09 20.84 -24.02
C LYS A 153 6.48 21.60 -22.85
N PRO A 154 6.12 22.88 -23.04
CA PRO A 154 5.36 23.62 -22.05
C PRO A 154 4.07 22.87 -21.67
N ASN A 155 3.81 22.78 -20.37
CA ASN A 155 2.71 22.06 -19.73
C ASN A 155 2.82 20.52 -19.74
N ASP A 156 3.96 19.95 -20.16
CA ASP A 156 4.18 18.51 -20.02
C ASP A 156 4.42 18.11 -18.56
N LYS A 157 3.90 16.93 -18.22
CA LYS A 157 4.08 16.25 -16.94
C LYS A 157 4.65 14.86 -17.17
N LEU A 158 5.90 14.68 -16.72
CA LEU A 158 6.59 13.40 -16.71
C LEU A 158 6.55 12.82 -15.29
N ILE A 159 5.94 11.64 -15.14
CA ILE A 159 5.90 10.88 -13.89
C ILE A 159 6.74 9.63 -14.07
N ILE A 160 7.60 9.38 -13.09
CA ILE A 160 8.36 8.14 -12.98
C ILE A 160 7.88 7.45 -11.71
N TYR A 161 7.45 6.21 -11.85
CA TYR A 161 6.90 5.45 -10.73
C TYR A 161 7.35 4.00 -10.77
N ALA A 162 7.44 3.39 -9.60
CA ALA A 162 7.55 1.95 -9.46
C ALA A 162 6.15 1.33 -9.52
N TYR A 163 6.01 0.34 -10.38
CA TYR A 163 4.86 -0.56 -10.43
C TYR A 163 5.26 -1.90 -9.81
N ILE A 164 4.65 -2.27 -8.69
CA ILE A 164 4.96 -3.51 -7.98
C ILE A 164 3.72 -4.40 -7.97
N GLU A 165 3.87 -5.66 -8.35
CA GLU A 165 2.89 -6.73 -8.15
C GLU A 165 3.32 -7.58 -6.96
N ASP A 166 2.43 -7.82 -6.01
CA ASP A 166 2.70 -8.64 -4.83
C ASP A 166 2.18 -10.08 -4.94
N SER A 167 2.55 -10.91 -3.97
CA SER A 167 2.17 -12.33 -3.92
C SER A 167 0.67 -12.60 -3.75
N TYR A 168 -0.11 -11.57 -3.43
CA TYR A 168 -1.58 -11.64 -3.36
C TYR A 168 -2.25 -11.13 -4.64
N GLY A 169 -1.46 -10.68 -5.62
CA GLY A 169 -1.93 -10.13 -6.89
C GLY A 169 -2.42 -8.69 -6.77
N MET A 170 -2.01 -7.95 -5.74
CA MET A 170 -2.21 -6.50 -5.65
C MET A 170 -1.11 -5.77 -6.40
N ASN A 171 -1.49 -4.65 -7.02
CA ASN A 171 -0.62 -3.83 -7.85
C ASN A 171 -0.49 -2.44 -7.23
N TYR A 172 0.73 -1.98 -7.00
CA TYR A 172 1.05 -0.72 -6.33
C TYR A 172 1.67 0.26 -7.31
N LYS A 173 1.19 1.51 -7.32
CA LYS A 173 1.82 2.64 -8.03
C LYS A 173 2.50 3.54 -6.99
N CYS A 174 3.82 3.53 -6.95
CA CYS A 174 4.63 4.39 -6.08
C CYS A 174 5.39 5.42 -6.91
N ILE A 175 5.04 6.70 -6.80
CA ILE A 175 5.76 7.75 -7.55
C ILE A 175 7.14 7.92 -6.94
N VAL A 176 8.19 7.83 -7.74
CA VAL A 176 9.58 8.01 -7.30
C VAL A 176 10.13 9.36 -7.73
N ASN A 177 9.59 9.92 -8.81
CA ASN A 177 9.97 11.21 -9.32
C ASN A 177 8.85 11.82 -10.16
N LEU A 178 8.70 13.12 -10.09
CA LEU A 178 7.72 13.90 -10.84
C LEU A 178 8.41 15.13 -11.42
N ASN A 179 8.15 15.41 -12.69
CA ASN A 179 8.71 16.55 -13.40
C ASN A 179 7.59 17.25 -14.17
N GLU A 180 7.36 18.52 -13.87
CA GLU A 180 6.37 19.36 -14.56
C GLU A 180 7.08 20.54 -15.23
N ILE A 181 6.72 20.80 -16.49
CA ILE A 181 7.18 21.96 -17.24
C ILE A 181 6.05 22.98 -17.30
N ASN A 182 6.30 24.20 -16.82
CA ASN A 182 5.28 25.24 -16.84
C ASN A 182 5.06 25.80 -18.27
N SER A 183 4.07 26.68 -18.41
CA SER A 183 3.75 27.33 -19.69
C SER A 183 4.88 28.20 -20.26
N SER A 184 5.84 28.61 -19.42
CA SER A 184 7.03 29.39 -19.81
C SER A 184 8.23 28.51 -20.20
N ASN A 185 8.02 27.20 -20.30
CA ASN A 185 9.06 26.21 -20.61
C ASN A 185 10.16 26.13 -19.53
N GLU A 186 9.76 26.22 -18.27
CA GLU A 186 10.64 26.08 -17.11
C GLU A 186 10.21 24.90 -16.23
N ARG A 187 11.17 24.21 -15.61
CA ARG A 187 10.89 23.15 -14.65
C ARG A 187 10.27 23.73 -13.38
N VAL A 188 9.16 23.14 -12.93
CA VAL A 188 8.56 23.46 -11.64
C VAL A 188 9.38 22.80 -10.53
N ASN A 189 10.05 23.62 -9.71
CA ASN A 189 10.94 23.15 -8.63
C ASN A 189 10.24 22.95 -7.28
N ARG A 190 8.92 23.18 -7.18
CA ARG A 190 8.14 23.01 -5.96
C ARG A 190 7.07 21.97 -6.20
N LEU A 191 7.38 20.74 -5.83
CA LEU A 191 6.40 19.65 -5.79
C LEU A 191 5.95 19.45 -4.34
N PRO A 192 4.71 19.01 -4.10
CA PRO A 192 4.28 18.64 -2.77
C PRO A 192 5.21 17.61 -2.15
N GLU A 193 5.51 17.73 -0.85
CA GLU A 193 6.46 16.83 -0.16
C GLU A 193 6.10 15.34 -0.26
N TRP A 194 4.82 15.04 -0.47
CA TRP A 194 4.32 13.68 -0.61
C TRP A 194 4.56 13.05 -2.00
N THR A 195 4.99 13.79 -3.02
CA THR A 195 5.03 13.24 -4.40
C THR A 195 6.12 12.21 -4.63
N ASN A 196 7.16 12.17 -3.79
CA ASN A 196 8.29 11.27 -3.98
C ASN A 196 8.28 10.19 -2.90
N GLY A 197 8.24 8.94 -3.32
CA GLY A 197 8.26 7.77 -2.48
C GLY A 197 6.92 7.30 -1.94
N THR A 198 5.82 7.88 -2.41
CA THR A 198 4.48 7.57 -1.89
C THR A 198 3.74 6.62 -2.82
N VAL A 199 3.15 5.57 -2.23
CA VAL A 199 2.13 4.75 -2.88
C VAL A 199 0.86 5.59 -3.06
N ILE A 200 0.52 5.88 -4.31
CA ILE A 200 -0.64 6.71 -4.66
C ILE A 200 -1.86 5.90 -5.09
N GLU A 201 -1.66 4.64 -5.48
CA GLU A 201 -2.71 3.77 -5.99
C GLU A 201 -2.40 2.31 -5.66
N ILE A 202 -3.42 1.57 -5.23
CA ILE A 202 -3.36 0.11 -5.12
C ILE A 202 -4.55 -0.47 -5.89
N LYS A 203 -4.30 -1.41 -6.80
CA LYS A 203 -5.29 -2.11 -7.60
C LYS A 203 -5.30 -3.60 -7.30
N ASP A 204 -6.46 -4.24 -7.46
CA ASP A 204 -6.53 -5.69 -7.50
C ASP A 204 -6.00 -6.26 -8.84
N LYS A 205 -5.90 -7.59 -8.94
CA LYS A 205 -5.49 -8.30 -10.16
C LYS A 205 -6.37 -8.06 -11.39
N LYS A 206 -7.58 -7.52 -11.20
CA LYS A 206 -8.52 -7.18 -12.28
C LYS A 206 -8.44 -5.71 -12.68
N GLY A 207 -7.60 -4.91 -12.01
CA GLY A 207 -7.44 -3.49 -12.24
C GLY A 207 -8.43 -2.61 -11.47
N ASN A 208 -9.24 -3.17 -10.56
CA ASN A 208 -10.13 -2.36 -9.73
C ASN A 208 -9.29 -1.61 -8.69
N ILE A 209 -9.55 -0.31 -8.54
CA ILE A 209 -8.88 0.53 -7.54
C ILE A 209 -9.39 0.14 -6.14
N LEU A 210 -8.47 -0.28 -5.27
CA LEU A 210 -8.71 -0.61 -3.87
C LEU A 210 -8.34 0.56 -2.94
N TYR A 211 -7.36 1.35 -3.37
CA TYR A 211 -6.88 2.53 -2.68
C TYR A 211 -6.39 3.57 -3.68
N GLU A 212 -6.66 4.83 -3.38
CA GLU A 212 -6.19 5.99 -4.13
C GLU A 212 -5.89 7.10 -3.13
N PHE A 213 -4.74 7.73 -3.26
CA PHE A 213 -4.32 8.82 -2.39
C PHE A 213 -5.19 10.05 -2.63
N GLU A 214 -5.70 10.66 -1.55
CA GLU A 214 -6.77 11.67 -1.61
C GLU A 214 -6.43 12.91 -2.45
N TYR A 215 -5.15 13.25 -2.60
CA TYR A 215 -4.69 14.37 -3.41
C TYR A 215 -4.65 14.11 -4.92
N MET A 216 -4.99 12.89 -5.36
CA MET A 216 -5.10 12.53 -6.78
C MET A 216 -6.55 12.56 -7.31
N ARG A 217 -7.54 12.86 -6.44
CA ARG A 217 -8.97 12.95 -6.78
C ARG A 217 -9.41 14.33 -7.27
#